data_AF-A0A7S4MTR4-F1
#
_entry.id   AF-A0A7S4MTR4-F1
#
_cell.length_a   1.000
_cell.length_b   1.000
_cell.length_c   1.000
_cell.angle_alpha   90.00
_cell.angle_beta   90.00
_cell.angle_gamma   90.00
#
_symmetry.space_group_name_H-M   'P 1'
#
loop_
_entity.id
_entity.type
_entity.pdbx_description
1 polymer ?
#
loop_
_entity_poly.entity_id
_entity_poly.type
_entity_poly.pdbx_seq_one_letter_code
_entity_poly.pdbx_strand_id
1 'polypeptide(L)'
;ELHGKRYHRTWSRLSATVRAGRSTSVHLQDEVNWEVGQRIVLVTTALKDSRDWHRNEVRTIVSVDVQGPGEGTIVGLDAPAEYDHLANPYYQSEVGLLSRSVVIRGAQDDSEPTDIEDGTYVYEHDGRTSVYGAPGAPDPTKHRIPS
;
A
#
# COMPACT_ATOMS: atom_id res chain seq x y z
N GLU A 1 16.92 -20.83 -27.09
CA GLU A 1 17.51 -20.29 -25.85
C GLU A 1 16.65 -19.14 -25.36
N LEU A 2 16.15 -19.23 -24.12
CA LEU A 2 15.20 -18.28 -23.56
C LEU A 2 15.95 -17.39 -22.57
N HIS A 3 16.61 -16.34 -23.06
CA HIS A 3 17.14 -15.32 -22.18
C HIS A 3 15.98 -14.46 -21.70
N GLY A 4 15.50 -14.72 -20.48
CA GLY A 4 14.52 -13.85 -19.83
C GLY A 4 15.06 -12.42 -19.80
N LYS A 5 14.33 -11.48 -20.42
CA LYS A 5 14.72 -10.07 -20.43
C LYS A 5 14.81 -9.58 -18.98
N ARG A 6 15.98 -9.08 -18.58
CA ARG A 6 16.17 -8.54 -17.23
C ARG A 6 15.52 -7.17 -17.16
N TYR A 7 14.44 -7.05 -16.39
CA TYR A 7 13.84 -5.75 -16.11
C TYR A 7 14.66 -5.04 -15.04
N HIS A 8 15.18 -3.86 -15.38
CA HIS A 8 15.84 -2.95 -14.44
C HIS A 8 14.72 -2.26 -13.64
N ARG A 9 14.72 -2.56 -12.33
CA ARG A 9 13.68 -2.28 -11.32
C ARG A 9 12.32 -2.90 -11.61
N THR A 10 11.89 -3.80 -10.73
CA THR A 10 10.53 -4.36 -10.73
C THR A 10 9.53 -3.47 -9.99
N TRP A 11 9.97 -2.38 -9.39
CA TRP A 11 9.12 -1.42 -8.69
C TRP A 11 9.78 -0.03 -8.67
N SER A 12 8.97 1.01 -8.52
CA SER A 12 9.41 2.39 -8.29
C SER A 12 8.37 3.10 -7.42
N ARG A 13 8.63 4.36 -7.03
CA ARG A 13 7.69 5.22 -6.31
C ARG A 13 7.11 6.27 -7.25
N LEU A 14 5.92 6.75 -6.93
CA LEU A 14 5.34 7.90 -7.59
C LEU A 14 6.18 9.16 -7.32
N SER A 15 6.46 9.93 -8.36
CA SER A 15 7.00 11.29 -8.27
C SER A 15 5.89 12.36 -8.25
N ALA A 16 4.66 12.00 -8.63
CA ALA A 16 3.49 12.86 -8.56
C ALA A 16 2.23 12.09 -8.15
N THR A 17 1.30 12.76 -7.45
CA THR A 17 0.04 12.16 -7.01
C THR A 17 -0.83 11.80 -8.21
N VAL A 18 -1.32 10.56 -8.23
CA VAL A 18 -2.30 10.06 -9.19
C VAL A 18 -3.69 10.34 -8.64
N ARG A 19 -4.54 11.00 -9.43
CA ARG A 19 -5.90 11.38 -9.00
C ARG A 19 -6.95 10.47 -9.62
N ALA A 20 -7.83 9.96 -8.78
CA ALA A 20 -8.94 9.10 -9.15
C ALA A 20 -9.80 9.71 -10.27
N GLY A 21 -10.22 8.88 -11.22
CA GLY A 21 -11.12 9.20 -12.32
C GLY A 21 -10.55 10.16 -13.38
N ARG A 22 -9.30 10.61 -13.26
CA ARG A 22 -8.68 11.56 -14.20
C ARG A 22 -7.33 11.13 -14.74
N SER A 23 -6.47 10.57 -13.89
CA SER A 23 -5.10 10.24 -14.28
C SER A 23 -5.06 8.97 -15.14
N THR A 24 -4.67 9.10 -16.40
CA THR A 24 -4.37 8.00 -17.32
C THR A 24 -2.87 7.75 -17.47
N SER A 25 -2.07 8.30 -16.56
CA SER A 25 -0.62 8.09 -16.49
C SER A 25 -0.14 8.13 -15.04
N VAL A 26 1.00 7.48 -14.80
CA VAL A 26 1.75 7.57 -13.55
C VAL A 26 3.16 8.10 -13.83
N HIS A 27 3.66 8.93 -12.92
CA HIS A 27 5.01 9.47 -12.98
C HIS A 27 5.86 8.73 -11.96
N LEU A 28 6.88 8.03 -12.41
CA LEU A 28 7.80 7.26 -11.57
C LEU A 28 9.03 8.10 -11.22
N GLN A 29 9.60 7.85 -10.05
CA GLN A 29 10.86 8.48 -9.64
C GLN A 29 12.08 7.90 -10.38
N ASP A 30 12.03 6.60 -10.70
CA ASP A 30 13.13 5.90 -11.33
C ASP A 30 12.94 5.74 -12.84
N GLU A 31 14.06 5.66 -13.54
CA GLU A 31 14.15 5.10 -14.88
C GLU A 31 13.81 3.59 -14.81
N VAL A 32 12.85 3.16 -15.64
CA VAL A 32 12.45 1.75 -15.75
C VAL A 32 12.44 1.30 -17.21
N ASN A 33 12.65 0.00 -17.43
CA ASN A 33 12.59 -0.61 -18.76
C ASN A 33 11.33 -1.47 -18.97
N TRP A 34 10.22 -1.07 -18.34
CA TRP A 34 8.92 -1.72 -18.51
C TRP A 34 8.41 -1.55 -19.95
N GLU A 35 7.47 -2.38 -20.35
CA GLU A 35 6.99 -2.48 -21.73
C GLU A 35 5.47 -2.35 -21.81
N VAL A 36 5.00 -1.79 -22.93
CA VAL A 36 3.60 -1.80 -23.31
C VAL A 36 3.04 -3.23 -23.29
N GLY A 37 1.83 -3.38 -22.75
CA GLY A 37 1.16 -4.65 -22.55
C GLY A 37 1.51 -5.36 -21.24
N GLN A 38 2.52 -4.90 -20.50
CA GLN A 38 2.76 -5.40 -19.14
C GLN A 38 1.75 -4.82 -18.15
N ARG A 39 1.54 -5.51 -17.03
CA ARG A 39 0.65 -5.07 -15.95
C ARG A 39 1.45 -4.46 -14.82
N ILE A 40 0.93 -3.40 -14.23
CA ILE A 40 1.47 -2.78 -13.02
C ILE A 40 0.43 -2.77 -11.93
N VAL A 41 0.86 -2.85 -10.67
CA VAL A 41 0.02 -2.60 -9.50
C VAL A 41 0.38 -1.24 -8.92
N LEU A 42 -0.63 -0.41 -8.66
CA LEU A 42 -0.51 0.79 -7.86
C LEU A 42 -0.98 0.42 -6.45
N VAL A 43 -0.11 0.58 -5.45
CA VAL A 43 -0.45 0.27 -4.05
C VAL A 43 -0.74 1.53 -3.27
N THR A 44 -1.80 1.50 -2.45
CA THR A 44 -2.17 2.65 -1.62
C THR A 44 -1.35 2.72 -0.33
N THR A 45 -1.05 3.93 0.13
CA THR A 45 -0.42 4.18 1.45
C THR A 45 -1.45 4.41 2.57
N ALA A 46 -2.72 4.02 2.39
CA ALA A 46 -3.73 4.22 3.41
C ALA A 46 -3.34 3.44 4.69
N LEU A 47 -3.23 4.16 5.82
CA LEU A 47 -2.88 3.68 7.17
C LEU A 47 -3.79 2.57 7.73
N LYS A 48 -4.74 2.07 6.95
CA LYS A 48 -5.66 1.00 7.31
C LYS A 48 -5.69 -0.03 6.19
N ASP A 49 -4.64 -0.84 6.14
CA ASP A 49 -4.55 -2.05 5.33
C ASP A 49 -5.30 -3.20 6.05
N SER A 50 -6.59 -3.00 6.31
CA SER A 50 -7.45 -4.14 6.67
C SER A 50 -7.88 -4.84 5.38
N ARG A 51 -8.08 -6.16 5.44
CA ARG A 51 -8.44 -7.02 4.30
C ARG A 51 -9.63 -6.52 3.47
N ASP A 52 -10.47 -5.66 4.05
CA ASP A 52 -11.68 -5.13 3.43
C ASP A 52 -11.51 -3.73 2.79
N TRP A 53 -10.35 -3.07 2.96
CA TRP A 53 -10.13 -1.67 2.55
C TRP A 53 -8.86 -1.44 1.70
N HIS A 54 -8.40 -2.43 0.95
CA HIS A 54 -7.28 -2.24 0.02
C HIS A 54 -7.73 -1.54 -1.28
N ARG A 55 -7.21 -0.33 -1.52
CA ARG A 55 -7.42 0.44 -2.77
C ARG A 55 -6.31 0.23 -3.80
N ASN A 56 -5.71 -0.96 -3.77
CA ASN A 56 -4.71 -1.37 -4.74
C ASN A 56 -5.41 -1.67 -6.07
N GLU A 57 -4.81 -1.23 -7.18
CA GLU A 57 -5.39 -1.45 -8.51
C GLU A 57 -4.34 -1.88 -9.52
N VAL A 58 -4.77 -2.67 -10.49
CA VAL A 58 -3.91 -3.17 -11.57
C VAL A 58 -4.28 -2.52 -12.89
N ARG A 59 -3.27 -2.03 -13.60
CA ARG A 59 -3.42 -1.37 -14.90
C ARG A 59 -2.48 -1.96 -15.93
N THR A 60 -2.86 -1.86 -17.19
CA THR A 60 -2.02 -2.28 -18.31
C THR A 60 -1.25 -1.07 -18.85
N ILE A 61 0.03 -1.25 -19.08
CA ILE A 61 0.88 -0.22 -19.68
C ILE A 61 0.50 -0.04 -21.15
N VAL A 62 0.13 1.18 -21.54
CA VAL A 62 -0.15 1.54 -22.95
C VAL A 62 0.92 2.44 -23.56
N SER A 63 1.74 3.09 -22.74
CA SER A 63 2.91 3.85 -23.18
C SER A 63 3.98 3.89 -22.09
N VAL A 64 5.24 4.03 -22.51
CA VAL A 64 6.39 4.23 -21.61
C VAL A 64 7.25 5.33 -22.20
N ASP A 65 7.46 6.39 -21.42
CA ASP A 65 8.23 7.57 -21.82
C ASP A 65 9.33 7.84 -20.77
N VAL A 66 10.54 7.36 -21.09
CA VAL A 66 11.73 7.59 -20.28
C VAL A 66 12.22 9.02 -20.52
N GLN A 67 12.21 9.84 -19.47
CA GLN A 67 12.47 11.28 -19.62
C GLN A 67 13.95 11.58 -19.93
N GLY A 68 14.87 10.76 -19.43
CA GLY A 68 16.31 10.87 -19.67
C GLY A 68 17.12 9.87 -18.84
N PRO A 69 18.43 9.71 -19.10
CA PRO A 69 19.27 8.78 -18.35
C PRO A 69 19.34 9.16 -16.85
N GLY A 70 18.89 8.25 -15.99
CA GLY A 70 18.81 8.48 -14.54
C GLY A 70 17.66 9.38 -14.08
N GLU A 71 16.76 9.77 -14.99
CA GLU A 71 15.53 10.50 -14.68
C GLU A 71 14.34 9.54 -14.49
N GLY A 72 13.17 10.10 -14.16
CA GLY A 72 11.94 9.33 -13.99
C GLY A 72 11.37 8.79 -15.31
N THR A 73 10.34 7.96 -15.17
CA THR A 73 9.59 7.40 -16.32
C THR A 73 8.12 7.76 -16.20
N ILE A 74 7.51 8.19 -17.31
CA ILE A 74 6.05 8.36 -17.39
C ILE A 74 5.45 7.12 -18.03
N VAL A 75 4.52 6.48 -17.33
CA VAL A 75 3.85 5.26 -17.79
C VAL A 75 2.38 5.56 -18.02
N GLY A 76 1.91 5.33 -19.24
CA GLY A 76 0.49 5.45 -19.60
C GLY A 76 -0.31 4.22 -19.19
N LEU A 77 -1.55 4.44 -18.75
CA LEU A 77 -2.49 3.44 -18.29
C LEU A 77 -3.61 3.19 -19.32
N ASP A 78 -4.09 1.96 -19.39
CA ASP A 78 -5.22 1.55 -20.24
C ASP A 78 -6.56 2.16 -19.83
N ALA A 79 -6.70 2.52 -18.56
CA ALA A 79 -7.85 3.25 -18.02
C ALA A 79 -7.40 4.21 -16.91
N PRO A 80 -8.20 5.25 -16.60
CA PRO A 80 -7.93 6.11 -15.48
C PRO A 80 -7.81 5.32 -14.16
N ALA A 81 -6.94 5.76 -13.27
CA ALA A 81 -6.89 5.22 -11.91
C ALA A 81 -8.25 5.40 -11.20
N GLU A 82 -8.70 4.39 -10.47
CA GLU A 82 -9.96 4.43 -9.71
C GLU A 82 -9.79 5.08 -8.34
N TYR A 83 -8.57 5.07 -7.80
CA TYR A 83 -8.26 5.60 -6.49
C TYR A 83 -7.14 6.64 -6.55
N ASP A 84 -7.09 7.49 -5.51
CA ASP A 84 -5.98 8.40 -5.32
C ASP A 84 -4.75 7.63 -4.81
N HIS A 85 -3.61 7.82 -5.47
CA HIS A 85 -2.32 7.29 -5.01
C HIS A 85 -1.40 8.47 -4.74
N LEU A 86 -1.08 8.66 -3.46
CA LEU A 86 -0.42 9.87 -2.99
C LEU A 86 1.10 9.82 -3.25
N ALA A 87 1.63 10.98 -3.62
CA ALA A 87 3.05 11.28 -3.59
C ALA A 87 3.25 12.69 -3.02
N ASN A 88 3.86 12.74 -1.85
CA ASN A 88 4.27 13.94 -1.14
C ASN A 88 5.68 13.71 -0.52
N PRO A 89 6.32 14.72 0.10
CA PRO A 89 7.67 14.56 0.66
C PRO A 89 7.83 13.48 1.73
N TYR A 90 6.75 13.07 2.40
CA TYR A 90 6.78 12.10 3.50
C TYR A 90 6.32 10.70 3.07
N TYR A 91 5.41 10.61 2.10
CA TYR A 91 4.81 9.37 1.64
C TYR A 91 4.69 9.38 0.12
N GLN A 92 5.25 8.37 -0.55
CA GLN A 92 4.98 8.10 -1.95
C GLN A 92 4.54 6.66 -2.14
N SER A 93 3.43 6.51 -2.85
CA SER A 93 2.87 5.21 -3.21
C SER A 93 3.83 4.46 -4.13
N GLU A 94 3.90 3.14 -3.95
CA GLU A 94 4.73 2.28 -4.79
C GLU A 94 3.94 1.83 -6.02
N VAL A 95 4.68 1.59 -7.10
CA VAL A 95 4.17 1.02 -8.34
C VAL A 95 5.05 -0.17 -8.69
N GLY A 96 4.45 -1.35 -8.81
CA GLY A 96 5.16 -2.61 -9.06
C GLY A 96 4.82 -3.21 -10.42
N LEU A 97 5.82 -3.72 -11.13
CA LEU A 97 5.65 -4.48 -12.36
C LEU A 97 5.22 -5.91 -12.06
N LEU A 98 4.04 -6.30 -12.53
CA LEU A 98 3.53 -7.66 -12.46
C LEU A 98 4.05 -8.48 -13.65
N SER A 99 5.36 -8.72 -13.66
CA SER A 99 5.95 -9.72 -14.57
C SER A 99 5.93 -11.09 -13.91
N ARG A 100 5.77 -12.13 -14.72
CA ARG A 100 5.47 -13.52 -14.34
C ARG A 100 6.25 -13.98 -13.08
N SER A 101 5.50 -14.44 -12.07
CA SER A 101 5.92 -15.04 -10.79
C SER A 101 6.22 -14.09 -9.63
N VAL A 102 5.18 -13.44 -9.09
CA VAL A 102 5.10 -13.23 -7.64
C VAL A 102 3.67 -13.57 -7.21
N VAL A 103 3.51 -14.77 -6.66
CA VAL A 103 2.31 -15.12 -5.88
C VAL A 103 2.57 -14.55 -4.48
N ILE A 104 2.03 -13.38 -4.18
CA ILE A 104 1.93 -12.93 -2.79
C ILE A 104 0.69 -13.63 -2.21
N ARG A 105 0.89 -14.82 -1.66
CA ARG A 105 -0.05 -15.38 -0.67
C ARG A 105 0.46 -14.91 0.68
N GLY A 106 -0.24 -13.97 1.32
CA GLY A 106 -0.16 -13.87 2.77
C GLY A 106 -0.53 -15.25 3.32
N ALA A 107 0.33 -15.84 4.15
CA ALA A 107 -0.07 -17.02 4.91
C ALA A 107 -1.27 -16.59 5.74
N GLN A 108 -2.42 -17.25 5.54
CA GLN A 108 -3.64 -16.98 6.28
C GLN A 108 -3.51 -17.32 7.78
N ASP A 109 -2.39 -17.91 8.19
CA ASP A 109 -2.18 -18.51 9.51
C ASP A 109 -1.14 -17.81 10.38
N ASP A 110 -0.70 -16.58 10.08
CA ASP A 110 0.25 -15.88 10.98
C ASP A 110 -0.01 -14.37 11.12
N SER A 111 -1.27 -14.01 11.25
CA SER A 111 -1.67 -12.71 11.79
C SER A 111 -2.95 -12.91 12.58
N GLU A 112 -2.81 -13.20 13.87
CA GLU A 112 -3.90 -13.01 14.82
C GLU A 112 -4.35 -11.55 14.73
N PRO A 113 -5.62 -11.26 14.39
CA PRO A 113 -6.11 -9.89 14.35
C PRO A 113 -6.09 -9.33 15.78
N THR A 114 -5.31 -8.27 16.04
CA THR A 114 -5.34 -7.55 17.32
C THR A 114 -6.48 -6.54 17.42
N ASP A 115 -7.28 -6.38 16.38
CA ASP A 115 -8.40 -5.45 16.36
C ASP A 115 -9.64 -6.11 16.99
N ILE A 116 -9.86 -5.84 18.28
CA ILE A 116 -11.09 -6.19 18.97
C ILE A 116 -12.17 -5.20 18.52
N GLU A 117 -13.12 -5.66 17.70
CA GLU A 117 -14.19 -4.84 17.09
C GLU A 117 -15.18 -4.20 18.09
N ASP A 118 -15.05 -4.43 19.40
CA ASP A 118 -16.05 -4.01 20.37
C ASP A 118 -15.50 -3.19 21.55
N GLY A 119 -14.32 -2.58 21.39
CA GLY A 119 -13.75 -1.62 22.36
C GLY A 119 -13.53 -2.19 23.77
N THR A 120 -13.60 -3.51 23.91
CA THR A 120 -13.49 -4.21 25.18
C THR A 120 -12.05 -4.68 25.34
N TYR A 121 -11.30 -4.01 26.21
CA TYR A 121 -9.93 -4.37 26.50
C TYR A 121 -9.90 -5.32 27.69
N VAL A 122 -9.41 -6.53 27.46
CA VAL A 122 -9.16 -7.50 28.52
C VAL A 122 -7.65 -7.54 28.77
N TYR A 123 -7.23 -7.12 29.96
CA TYR A 123 -5.84 -7.25 30.39
C TYR A 123 -5.76 -8.36 31.43
N GLU A 124 -4.82 -9.27 31.23
CA GLU A 124 -4.49 -10.30 32.22
C GLU A 124 -3.10 -10.02 32.77
N HIS A 125 -3.02 -9.86 34.10
CA HIS A 125 -1.75 -9.71 34.79
C HIS A 125 -1.80 -10.48 36.11
N ASP A 126 -0.82 -11.34 36.33
CA ASP A 126 -0.64 -12.09 37.58
C ASP A 126 -1.88 -12.92 38.01
N GLY A 127 -2.48 -13.61 37.03
CA GLY A 127 -3.64 -14.48 37.24
C GLY A 127 -4.96 -13.76 37.53
N ARG A 128 -5.04 -12.45 37.26
CA ARG A 128 -6.27 -11.66 37.37
C ARG A 128 -6.64 -11.03 36.03
N THR A 129 -7.86 -11.28 35.60
CA THR A 129 -8.46 -10.71 34.39
C THR A 129 -9.20 -9.41 34.73
N SER A 130 -8.87 -8.33 34.02
CA SER A 130 -9.54 -7.03 34.13
C SER A 130 -10.17 -6.66 32.78
N VAL A 131 -11.45 -6.31 32.79
CA VAL A 131 -12.23 -5.93 31.59
C VAL A 131 -12.56 -4.44 31.62
N TYR A 132 -12.22 -3.71 30.57
CA TYR A 132 -12.48 -2.28 30.41
C TYR A 132 -13.30 -2.01 29.14
N GLY A 133 -14.19 -1.00 29.18
CA GLY A 133 -14.95 -0.53 28.01
C GLY A 133 -16.48 -0.64 28.09
N ALA A 134 -17.05 -1.24 29.16
CA ALA A 134 -18.50 -1.27 29.35
C ALA A 134 -19.06 0.11 29.82
N PRO A 135 -20.30 0.50 29.44
CA PRO A 135 -20.92 1.70 29.96
C PRO A 135 -21.04 1.62 31.50
N GLY A 136 -20.31 2.50 32.19
CA GLY A 136 -20.19 2.50 33.65
C GLY A 136 -18.83 2.05 34.20
N ALA A 137 -17.86 1.68 33.35
CA ALA A 137 -16.50 1.35 33.78
C ALA A 137 -15.68 2.60 34.15
N PRO A 138 -14.84 2.56 35.21
CA PRO A 138 -14.01 3.68 35.60
C PRO A 138 -12.88 3.95 34.59
N ASP A 139 -12.63 5.23 34.32
CA ASP A 139 -11.61 5.73 33.39
C ASP A 139 -10.18 5.40 33.87
N PRO A 140 -9.37 4.69 33.07
CA PRO A 140 -8.01 4.30 33.45
C PRO A 140 -6.99 5.46 33.40
N THR A 141 -7.35 6.64 32.89
CA THR A 141 -6.40 7.77 32.74
C THR A 141 -6.30 8.69 33.95
N LYS A 142 -7.08 8.46 35.02
CA LYS A 142 -6.95 9.23 36.28
C LYS A 142 -5.79 8.72 37.14
N HIS A 143 -4.56 8.91 36.66
CA HIS A 143 -3.38 8.83 37.53
C HIS A 143 -3.44 9.98 38.54
N ARG A 144 -3.87 9.68 39.76
CA ARG A 144 -3.64 10.56 40.92
C ARG A 144 -2.14 10.54 41.21
N ILE A 145 -1.45 11.61 40.83
CA ILE A 145 -0.06 11.84 41.25
C ILE A 145 -0.07 11.97 42.79
N PRO A 146 0.61 11.09 43.55
CA PRO A 146 0.73 11.28 44.99
C PRO A 146 1.69 12.44 45.27
N SER A 147 1.29 13.25 46.26
CA SER A 147 2.02 14.40 46.82
C SER A 147 3.33 14.03 47.49
#